data_AF-A0A150RJE3-F1
#
_entry.id   AF-A0A150RJE3-F1
#
_cell.length_a   1.000
_cell.length_b   1.000
_cell.length_c   1.000
_cell.angle_alpha   90.00
_cell.angle_beta   90.00
_cell.angle_gamma   90.00
#
_symmetry.space_group_name_H-M   'P 1'
#
loop_
_entity.id
_entity.type
_entity.pdbx_description
1 polymer ?
#
loop_
_entity_poly.entity_id
_entity_poly.type
_entity_poly.pdbx_seq_one_letter_code
_entity_poly.pdbx_strand_id
1 'polypeptide(L)'
;MELLAYDDSAPLDSVLISARTCTDDPPAASIVTPAGDLELEPWDGYDSERSRWFKDVTLVGSAMDIEDGPLSGESLVWTTDRTNDQPAELGRGSSVVARLYSGECFGDTHRITLQAIDSGGNRSAPATRTVTIWQVC
;
A
#
# COMPACT_ATOMS: atom_id res chain seq x y z
N MET A 1 57.76 6.07 59.75
CA MET A 1 56.85 7.05 59.12
C MET A 1 56.28 6.35 57.91
N GLU A 2 55.07 5.82 58.05
CA GLU A 2 54.37 5.02 57.05
C GLU A 2 53.95 5.87 55.84
N LEU A 3 54.11 5.33 54.64
CA LEU A 3 53.50 5.82 53.42
C LEU A 3 52.38 4.84 53.06
N LEU A 4 51.15 5.20 53.39
CA LEU A 4 49.95 4.48 52.96
C LEU A 4 49.74 4.74 51.46
N ALA A 5 49.69 3.68 50.66
CA ALA A 5 49.26 3.78 49.27
C ALA A 5 47.74 4.03 49.24
N TYR A 6 47.31 5.06 48.53
CA TYR A 6 45.91 5.37 48.28
C TYR A 6 45.42 4.42 47.17
N ASP A 7 44.59 3.45 47.54
CA ASP A 7 43.88 2.58 46.60
C ASP A 7 42.61 3.31 46.14
N ASP A 8 42.70 3.99 44.99
CA ASP A 8 41.57 4.65 44.36
C ASP A 8 40.74 3.59 43.61
N SER A 9 39.94 2.84 44.36
CA SER A 9 38.95 1.93 43.83
C SER A 9 37.74 2.73 43.31
N ALA A 10 37.88 3.37 42.16
CA ALA A 10 36.73 3.95 41.48
C ALA A 10 35.78 2.82 41.03
N PRO A 11 34.50 2.79 41.46
CA PRO A 11 33.55 1.84 40.91
C PRO A 11 33.28 2.24 39.45
N LEU A 12 33.58 1.32 38.52
CA LEU A 12 33.07 1.40 37.15
C LEU A 12 31.55 1.22 37.22
N ASP A 13 30.81 2.32 37.29
CA ASP A 13 29.36 2.30 37.08
C ASP A 13 29.10 2.16 35.57
N SER A 14 29.11 0.92 35.08
CA SER A 14 28.77 0.64 33.70
C SER A 14 27.26 0.56 33.54
N VAL A 15 26.65 1.63 33.04
CA VAL A 15 25.26 1.60 32.57
C VAL A 15 25.20 0.80 31.27
N LEU A 16 24.51 -0.32 31.28
CA LEU A 16 24.18 -1.07 30.07
C LEU A 16 23.07 -0.33 29.31
N ILE A 17 23.44 0.50 28.35
CA ILE A 17 22.50 1.03 27.37
C ILE A 17 22.27 -0.07 26.33
N SER A 18 21.11 -0.73 26.41
CA SER A 18 20.67 -1.62 25.35
C SER A 18 20.14 -0.77 24.20
N ALA A 19 21.00 -0.47 23.22
CA ALA A 19 20.55 0.09 21.95
C ALA A 19 19.80 -1.02 21.21
N ARG A 20 18.46 -0.92 21.16
CA ARG A 20 17.67 -1.74 20.26
C ARG A 20 18.04 -1.31 18.84
N THR A 21 18.64 -2.21 18.07
CA THR A 21 18.79 -1.98 16.63
C THR A 21 17.38 -1.76 16.08
N CYS A 22 17.12 -0.58 15.54
CA CYS A 22 15.88 -0.30 14.83
C CYS A 22 15.96 -1.12 13.54
N THR A 23 15.39 -2.32 13.55
CA THR A 23 15.12 -3.04 12.32
C THR A 23 13.89 -2.40 11.73
N ASP A 24 14.01 -1.94 10.50
CA ASP A 24 12.92 -1.36 9.72
C ASP A 24 12.15 -2.54 9.09
N ASP A 25 10.95 -2.81 9.58
CA ASP A 25 10.11 -3.91 9.12
C ASP A 25 9.14 -3.40 8.02
N PRO A 26 8.72 -4.25 7.06
CA PRO A 26 7.80 -3.81 6.02
C PRO A 26 6.37 -3.59 6.54
N PRO A 27 5.62 -2.63 5.96
CA PRO A 27 4.27 -2.32 6.42
C PRO A 27 3.27 -3.41 6.03
N ALA A 28 2.10 -3.40 6.67
CA ALA A 28 0.96 -4.24 6.33
C ALA A 28 -0.16 -3.40 5.70
N ALA A 29 -0.52 -3.70 4.45
CA ALA A 29 -1.61 -3.04 3.73
C ALA A 29 -2.85 -3.94 3.61
N SER A 30 -4.04 -3.33 3.61
CA SER A 30 -5.31 -4.02 3.43
C SER A 30 -6.28 -3.20 2.58
N ILE A 31 -7.03 -3.90 1.73
CA ILE A 31 -8.11 -3.29 0.95
C ILE A 31 -9.40 -3.40 1.77
N VAL A 32 -10.01 -2.24 2.04
CA VAL A 32 -11.27 -2.09 2.77
C VAL A 32 -12.45 -2.06 1.79
N THR A 33 -12.29 -1.38 0.66
CA THR A 33 -13.30 -1.35 -0.42
C THR A 33 -12.60 -1.52 -1.76
N PRO A 34 -13.03 -2.48 -2.60
CA PRO A 34 -14.11 -3.44 -2.31
C PRO A 34 -13.69 -4.49 -1.26
N ALA A 35 -14.63 -4.87 -0.38
CA ALA A 35 -14.35 -5.79 0.73
C ALA A 35 -13.95 -7.19 0.25
N GLY A 36 -14.43 -7.59 -0.93
CA GLY A 36 -14.04 -8.79 -1.66
C GLY A 36 -13.97 -8.51 -3.16
N ASP A 37 -13.82 -9.56 -3.96
CA ASP A 37 -13.90 -9.43 -5.41
C ASP A 37 -15.26 -8.87 -5.83
N LEU A 38 -15.27 -8.07 -6.89
CA LEU A 38 -16.39 -7.24 -7.27
C LEU A 38 -16.77 -7.48 -8.73
N GLU A 39 -18.06 -7.68 -8.98
CA GLU A 39 -18.62 -7.75 -10.33
C GLU A 39 -19.52 -6.54 -10.56
N LEU A 40 -19.34 -5.86 -11.70
CA LEU A 40 -20.00 -4.60 -12.03
C LEU A 40 -20.67 -4.65 -13.40
N GLU A 41 -21.84 -4.05 -13.50
CA GLU A 41 -22.61 -3.84 -14.73
C GLU A 41 -23.33 -2.47 -14.66
N PRO A 42 -23.63 -1.80 -15.79
CA PRO A 42 -22.85 -1.71 -17.02
C PRO A 42 -21.72 -0.66 -16.89
N TRP A 43 -21.04 -0.29 -17.98
CA TRP A 43 -20.11 0.84 -18.02
C TRP A 43 -20.77 2.17 -17.60
N ASP A 44 -19.99 3.07 -16.99
CA ASP A 44 -20.46 4.40 -16.58
C ASP A 44 -20.36 5.43 -17.72
N GLY A 45 -19.46 5.21 -18.68
CA GLY A 45 -19.27 6.12 -19.81
C GLY A 45 -18.23 5.65 -20.82
N TYR A 46 -18.00 6.50 -21.82
CA TYR A 46 -17.05 6.28 -22.91
C TYR A 46 -16.05 7.45 -22.98
N ASP A 47 -14.75 7.14 -23.01
CA ASP A 47 -13.68 8.08 -23.29
C ASP A 47 -13.38 8.06 -24.80
N SER A 48 -13.75 9.13 -25.49
CA SER A 48 -13.53 9.28 -26.93
C SER A 48 -12.06 9.43 -27.33
N GLU A 49 -11.20 9.94 -26.44
CA GLU A 49 -9.77 10.12 -26.73
C GLU A 49 -9.06 8.76 -26.75
N ARG A 50 -9.46 7.86 -25.85
CA ARG A 50 -8.94 6.49 -25.78
C ARG A 50 -9.75 5.49 -26.59
N SER A 51 -10.91 5.91 -27.09
CA SER A 51 -11.88 5.05 -27.77
C SER A 51 -12.29 3.84 -26.92
N ARG A 52 -12.50 4.04 -25.61
CA ARG A 52 -12.79 2.96 -24.66
C ARG A 52 -13.92 3.29 -23.70
N TRP A 53 -14.64 2.25 -23.29
CA TRP A 53 -15.61 2.36 -22.21
C TRP A 53 -14.90 2.31 -20.86
N PHE A 54 -15.55 2.82 -19.82
CA PHE A 54 -14.98 2.79 -18.49
C PHE A 54 -16.02 2.63 -17.39
N LYS A 55 -15.52 2.21 -16.23
CA LYS A 55 -16.24 2.16 -14.96
C LYS A 55 -15.41 2.89 -13.91
N ASP A 56 -16.02 3.79 -13.15
CA ASP A 56 -15.36 4.46 -12.04
C ASP A 56 -15.63 3.67 -10.74
N VAL A 57 -14.57 3.26 -10.05
CA VAL A 57 -14.63 2.38 -8.87
C VAL A 57 -13.99 3.08 -7.69
N THR A 58 -14.72 3.16 -6.57
CA THR A 58 -14.15 3.66 -5.32
C THR A 58 -13.31 2.57 -4.67
N LEU A 59 -12.03 2.87 -4.46
CA LEU A 59 -11.09 2.03 -3.74
C LEU A 59 -10.79 2.68 -2.40
N VAL A 60 -10.86 1.89 -1.33
CA VAL A 60 -10.53 2.32 0.03
C VAL A 60 -9.57 1.31 0.64
N GLY A 61 -8.52 1.79 1.27
CA GLY A 61 -7.48 0.96 1.85
C GLY A 61 -6.87 1.60 3.08
N SER A 62 -6.19 0.76 3.86
CA SER A 62 -5.46 1.15 5.05
C SER A 62 -4.11 0.46 5.09
N ALA A 63 -3.15 1.08 5.75
CA ALA A 63 -1.86 0.46 6.01
C ALA A 63 -1.35 0.85 7.39
N MET A 64 -0.73 -0.11 8.06
CA MET A 64 -0.07 0.07 9.35
C MET A 64 1.35 -0.47 9.26
N ASP A 65 2.25 0.28 9.85
CA ASP A 65 3.62 -0.10 10.10
C ASP A 65 3.89 -0.08 11.61
N ILE A 66 4.78 -0.94 12.12
CA ILE A 66 5.04 -1.04 13.56
C ILE A 66 5.99 0.05 14.05
N GLU A 67 6.90 0.53 13.20
CA GLU A 67 7.81 1.64 13.48
C GLU A 67 7.15 2.99 13.20
N ASP A 68 6.47 3.13 12.06
CA ASP A 68 5.90 4.40 11.58
C ASP A 68 4.44 4.63 12.01
N GLY A 69 3.74 3.57 12.42
CA GLY A 69 2.32 3.63 12.73
C GLY A 69 1.43 3.70 11.47
N PRO A 70 0.32 4.44 11.49
CA PRO A 70 -0.61 4.48 10.36
C PRO A 70 -0.02 5.22 9.16
N LEU A 71 0.02 4.54 8.02
CA LEU A 71 0.45 5.13 6.75
C LEU A 71 -0.75 5.71 5.99
N SER A 72 -0.53 6.83 5.29
CA SER A 72 -1.59 7.54 4.55
C SER A 72 -1.03 8.27 3.33
N GLY A 73 -1.91 8.84 2.50
CA GLY A 73 -1.52 9.62 1.33
C GLY A 73 -0.64 8.85 0.35
N GLU A 74 0.48 9.46 -0.05
CA GLU A 74 1.39 8.96 -1.08
C GLU A 74 2.03 7.61 -0.78
N SER A 75 2.01 7.18 0.49
CA SER A 75 2.49 5.86 0.92
C SER A 75 1.62 4.72 0.39
N LEU A 76 0.33 4.95 0.14
CA LEU A 76 -0.58 3.92 -0.37
C LEU A 76 -0.67 4.05 -1.89
N VAL A 77 -0.25 3.03 -2.62
CA VAL A 77 -0.23 3.03 -4.09
C VAL A 77 -1.20 1.97 -4.62
N TRP A 78 -2.14 2.40 -5.45
CA TRP A 78 -3.10 1.54 -6.12
C TRP A 78 -2.68 1.28 -7.55
N THR A 79 -2.71 0.02 -7.98
CA THR A 79 -2.36 -0.37 -9.35
C THR A 79 -3.33 -1.37 -9.96
N THR A 80 -3.30 -1.50 -11.28
CA THR A 80 -3.98 -2.53 -12.06
C THR A 80 -2.99 -3.29 -12.95
N ASP A 81 -3.33 -4.52 -13.33
CA ASP A 81 -2.61 -5.31 -14.32
C ASP A 81 -3.02 -5.03 -15.77
N ARG A 82 -4.11 -4.28 -16.02
CA ARG A 82 -4.60 -3.92 -17.37
C ARG A 82 -3.81 -2.75 -17.98
N THR A 83 -2.48 -2.90 -18.02
CA THR A 83 -1.56 -1.84 -18.44
C THR A 83 -1.55 -1.55 -19.95
N ASN A 84 -2.14 -2.44 -20.75
CA ASN A 84 -2.33 -2.22 -22.19
C ASN A 84 -3.46 -1.21 -22.46
N ASP A 85 -4.38 -1.04 -21.52
CA ASP A 85 -5.59 -0.24 -21.68
C ASP A 85 -5.51 1.10 -20.92
N GLN A 86 -4.68 1.16 -19.86
CA GLN A 86 -4.49 2.33 -19.01
C GLN A 86 -3.15 2.32 -18.27
N PRO A 87 -2.72 3.44 -17.65
CA PRO A 87 -1.54 3.44 -16.77
C PRO A 87 -1.68 2.44 -15.62
N ALA A 88 -0.54 1.86 -15.20
CA ALA A 88 -0.51 0.89 -14.12
C ALA A 88 -0.97 1.49 -12.79
N GLU A 89 -0.56 2.72 -12.48
CA GLU A 89 -0.97 3.44 -11.28
C GLU A 89 -2.36 4.04 -11.47
N LEU A 90 -3.28 3.68 -10.57
CA LEU A 90 -4.67 4.16 -10.54
C LEU A 90 -4.83 5.40 -9.66
N GLY A 91 -3.89 5.59 -8.74
CA GLY A 91 -3.87 6.69 -7.79
C GLY A 91 -3.18 6.29 -6.48
N ARG A 92 -3.11 7.27 -5.58
CA ARG A 92 -2.51 7.12 -4.25
C ARG A 92 -3.44 7.62 -3.16
N GLY A 93 -3.24 7.11 -1.95
CA GLY A 93 -4.03 7.48 -0.78
C GLY A 93 -4.96 6.38 -0.28
N SER A 94 -5.56 6.64 0.87
CA SER A 94 -6.49 5.73 1.54
C SER A 94 -7.85 5.64 0.84
N SER A 95 -8.18 6.60 -0.01
CA SER A 95 -9.38 6.56 -0.85
C SER A 95 -9.10 7.18 -2.22
N VAL A 96 -9.38 6.43 -3.28
CA VAL A 96 -9.27 6.90 -4.67
C VAL A 96 -10.50 6.49 -5.46
N VAL A 97 -10.91 7.32 -6.42
CA VAL A 97 -11.88 6.92 -7.44
C VAL A 97 -11.08 6.54 -8.68
N ALA A 98 -10.90 5.23 -8.88
CA ALA A 98 -10.13 4.68 -9.97
C ALA A 98 -11.00 4.49 -11.21
N ARG A 99 -10.57 5.04 -12.34
CA ARG A 99 -11.17 4.72 -13.64
C ARG A 99 -10.60 3.43 -14.19
N LEU A 100 -11.46 2.45 -14.43
CA LEU A 100 -11.13 1.17 -15.02
C LEU A 100 -11.69 1.11 -16.44
N TYR A 101 -10.80 1.06 -17.43
CA TYR A 101 -11.15 0.98 -18.84
C TYR A 101 -11.41 -0.46 -19.25
N SER A 102 -12.52 -0.66 -19.94
CA SER A 102 -12.98 -1.93 -20.46
C SER A 102 -13.48 -1.72 -21.90
N GLY A 103 -13.46 -2.78 -22.70
CA GLY A 103 -14.00 -2.74 -24.06
C GLY A 103 -14.54 -4.06 -24.55
N GLU A 104 -14.47 -5.11 -23.71
CA GLU A 104 -14.87 -6.46 -24.07
C GLU A 104 -16.34 -6.68 -23.72
N CYS A 105 -17.04 -7.34 -24.64
CA CYS A 105 -18.34 -7.89 -24.32
C CYS A 105 -18.14 -9.17 -23.50
N PHE A 106 -19.06 -9.44 -22.58
CA PHE A 106 -19.02 -10.61 -21.70
C PHE A 106 -17.87 -10.61 -20.68
N GLY A 107 -17.46 -9.44 -20.19
CA GLY A 107 -16.62 -9.33 -19.01
C GLY A 107 -15.17 -8.95 -19.32
N ASP A 108 -14.69 -7.89 -18.67
CA ASP A 108 -13.27 -7.55 -18.60
C ASP A 108 -12.82 -7.46 -17.14
N THR A 109 -11.68 -8.07 -16.80
CA THR A 109 -11.25 -8.25 -15.41
C THR A 109 -9.98 -7.46 -15.13
N HIS A 110 -10.03 -6.62 -14.10
CA HIS A 110 -8.87 -5.93 -13.52
C HIS A 110 -8.46 -6.61 -12.21
N ARG A 111 -7.16 -6.90 -12.06
CA ARG A 111 -6.56 -7.22 -10.75
C ARG A 111 -6.01 -5.94 -10.13
N ILE A 112 -6.78 -5.40 -9.20
CA ILE A 112 -6.43 -4.22 -8.42
C ILE A 112 -5.49 -4.64 -7.29
N THR A 113 -4.39 -3.90 -7.13
CA THR A 113 -3.38 -4.15 -6.09
C THR A 113 -3.16 -2.90 -5.26
N LEU A 114 -3.15 -3.04 -3.94
CA LEU A 114 -2.68 -2.02 -2.99
C LEU A 114 -1.33 -2.47 -2.40
N GLN A 115 -0.35 -1.58 -2.45
CA GLN A 115 0.91 -1.71 -1.69
C GLN A 115 1.16 -0.42 -0.91
N ALA A 116 1.63 -0.58 0.33
CA ALA A 116 2.08 0.53 1.16
C ALA A 116 3.61 0.66 1.13
N ILE A 117 4.11 1.88 1.28
CA ILE A 117 5.54 2.22 1.37
C ILE A 117 5.76 2.98 2.69
N ASP A 118 6.63 2.47 3.54
CA ASP A 118 6.99 3.08 4.82
C ASP A 118 8.05 4.21 4.64
N SER A 119 8.50 4.81 5.74
CA SER A 119 9.48 5.89 5.72
C SER A 119 10.91 5.43 5.36
N GLY A 120 11.23 4.16 5.60
CA GLY A 120 12.49 3.53 5.21
C GLY A 120 12.53 3.04 3.75
N GLY A 121 11.38 3.01 3.09
CA GLY A 121 11.18 2.61 1.70
C GLY A 121 10.82 1.14 1.49
N ASN A 122 10.54 0.37 2.55
CA ASN A 122 10.07 -1.01 2.37
C ASN A 122 8.62 -1.01 1.86
N ARG A 123 8.26 -2.13 1.26
CA ARG A 123 6.95 -2.33 0.64
C ARG A 123 6.19 -3.42 1.35
N SER A 124 4.90 -3.19 1.56
CA SER A 124 4.02 -4.24 2.05
C SER A 124 3.92 -5.39 1.06
N ALA A 125 3.53 -6.57 1.55
CA ALA A 125 2.95 -7.57 0.66
C ALA A 125 1.75 -6.97 -0.11
N PRO A 126 1.50 -7.39 -1.36
CA PRO A 126 0.40 -6.86 -2.15
C PRO A 126 -0.95 -7.37 -1.61
N ALA A 127 -1.85 -6.46 -1.29
CA ALA A 127 -3.27 -6.78 -1.11
C ALA A 127 -3.97 -6.68 -2.47
N THR A 128 -4.75 -7.70 -2.85
CA THR A 128 -5.36 -7.76 -4.18
C THR A 128 -6.88 -7.90 -4.15
N ARG A 129 -7.54 -7.35 -5.17
CA ARG A 129 -8.95 -7.53 -5.47
C ARG A 129 -9.17 -7.67 -6.96
N THR A 130 -10.05 -8.58 -7.32
CA THR A 130 -10.51 -8.73 -8.70
C THR A 130 -11.75 -7.88 -8.91
N VAL A 131 -11.76 -7.06 -9.96
CA VAL A 131 -12.93 -6.30 -10.39
C VAL A 131 -13.25 -6.71 -11.82
N THR A 132 -14.39 -7.35 -12.01
CA THR A 132 -14.88 -7.74 -13.34
C THR A 132 -16.00 -6.82 -13.77
N ILE A 133 -15.88 -6.24 -14.96
CA ILE A 133 -16.86 -5.34 -15.56
C ILE A 133 -17.56 -6.10 -16.67
N TRP A 134 -18.81 -6.48 -16.44
CA TRP A 134 -19.65 -7.19 -17.40
C TRP A 134 -20.43 -6.20 -18.27
N GLN A 135 -20.55 -6.55 -19.54
CA GLN A 135 -21.39 -5.84 -20.49
C GLN A 135 -21.89 -6.84 -21.52
N VAL A 136 -23.20 -6.86 -21.76
CA VAL A 136 -23.76 -7.57 -22.91
C VAL A 136 -23.77 -6.61 -24.11
N CYS A 137 -23.15 -7.07 -25.19
CA CYS A 137 -23.35 -6.59 -26.54
C CYS A 137 -23.81 -7.80 -27.38
#